data_AF-A0A925B8Z7-F1
#
_entry.id   AF-A0A925B8Z7-F1
#
_cell.length_a   1.000
_cell.length_b   1.000
_cell.length_c   1.000
_cell.angle_alpha   90.00
_cell.angle_beta   90.00
_cell.angle_gamma   90.00
#
_symmetry.space_group_name_H-M   'P 1'
#
loop_
_entity.id
_entity.type
_entity.pdbx_description
1 polymer ?
#
loop_
_entity_poly.entity_id
_entity_poly.type
_entity_poly.pdbx_seq_one_letter_code
_entity_poly.pdbx_strand_id
1 'polypeptide(L)'
;MSKTITDPVMGKLSWDDSDWAGDVSLSSRKKTTLHISAPEETEEIPDALRERFSWIIANDKRLRLAVAERMRGDVWSENEEDQNLPAEAFAERLAAENIDILSAPKPSEEGDTDFTIWYDDDMLYGGHVLISDFTKKGELLRVEVHG
;
A
#
# COMPACT_ATOMS: atom_id res chain seq x y z
N MET A 1 3.99 21.34 18.71
CA MET A 1 4.63 20.03 18.90
C MET A 1 3.72 19.04 18.21
N SER A 2 4.22 18.24 17.26
CA SER A 2 3.43 17.14 16.71
C SER A 2 3.23 16.08 17.79
N LYS A 3 1.99 15.59 17.99
CA LYS A 3 1.78 14.47 18.89
C LYS A 3 2.33 13.21 18.27
N THR A 4 2.71 12.29 19.14
CA THR A 4 3.20 10.98 18.77
C THR A 4 2.53 9.92 19.61
N ILE A 5 2.18 8.81 18.98
CA ILE A 5 1.68 7.62 19.65
C ILE A 5 2.62 6.45 19.37
N THR A 6 2.64 5.47 20.27
CA THR A 6 3.38 4.22 20.06
C THR A 6 2.39 3.08 20.14
N ASP A 7 2.15 2.47 18.99
CA ASP A 7 1.22 1.36 18.81
C ASP A 7 2.00 0.03 18.77
N PRO A 8 1.49 -1.04 19.40
CA PRO A 8 2.18 -2.33 19.43
C PRO A 8 2.29 -3.01 18.05
N VAL A 9 1.42 -2.67 17.09
CA VAL A 9 1.42 -3.25 15.74
C VAL A 9 2.08 -2.30 14.74
N MET A 10 1.71 -1.03 14.78
CA MET A 10 2.14 -0.02 13.80
C MET A 10 3.42 0.72 14.20
N GLY A 11 3.91 0.52 15.42
CA GLY A 11 5.09 1.19 15.92
C GLY A 11 4.83 2.66 16.27
N LYS A 12 5.83 3.52 16.06
CA LYS A 12 5.73 4.93 16.42
C LYS A 12 5.10 5.72 15.26
N LEU A 13 3.98 6.39 15.53
CA LEU A 13 3.30 7.27 14.59
C LEU A 13 3.37 8.72 15.08
N SER A 14 3.45 9.66 14.14
CA SER A 14 3.35 11.10 14.37
C SER A 14 2.17 11.67 13.62
N TRP A 15 1.45 12.60 14.25
CA TRP A 15 0.38 13.33 13.60
C TRP A 15 0.95 14.41 12.68
N ASP A 16 0.51 14.41 11.42
CA ASP A 16 0.84 15.43 10.42
C ASP A 16 -0.47 15.99 9.83
N ASP A 17 -1.01 17.01 10.50
CA ASP A 17 -2.22 17.79 10.19
C ASP A 17 -3.55 17.03 9.96
N SER A 18 -3.57 16.00 9.12
CA SER A 18 -4.72 15.18 8.76
C SER A 18 -4.56 13.68 8.99
N ASP A 19 -3.33 13.19 9.20
CA ASP A 19 -3.06 11.75 9.23
C ASP A 19 -2.04 11.38 10.31
N TRP A 20 -2.17 10.15 10.82
CA TRP A 20 -1.09 9.50 11.57
C TRP A 20 -0.12 8.84 10.60
N ALA A 21 1.15 9.22 10.64
CA ALA A 21 2.18 8.69 9.76
C ALA A 21 3.36 8.07 10.51
N GLY A 22 3.96 7.02 9.97
CA GLY A 22 5.22 6.46 10.50
C GLY A 22 5.81 5.33 9.68
N ASP A 23 7.10 5.08 9.88
CA ASP A 23 7.83 4.00 9.22
C ASP A 23 7.40 2.63 9.75
N VAL A 24 6.99 1.75 8.83
CA VAL A 24 6.72 0.35 9.10
C VAL A 24 7.60 -0.56 8.23
N SER A 25 7.64 -1.84 8.55
CA SER A 25 8.31 -2.85 7.74
C SER A 25 7.31 -3.90 7.30
N LEU A 26 7.15 -4.05 6.00
CA LEU A 26 6.43 -5.17 5.41
C LEU A 26 7.38 -6.36 5.20
N SER A 27 6.89 -7.40 4.53
CA SER A 27 7.73 -8.55 4.17
C SER A 27 8.80 -8.19 3.11
N SER A 28 8.58 -7.11 2.35
CA SER A 28 9.58 -6.52 1.46
C SER A 28 10.69 -5.86 2.31
N ARG A 29 11.95 -6.00 1.87
CA ARG A 29 13.12 -5.52 2.64
C ARG A 29 13.30 -3.99 2.65
N LYS A 30 12.36 -3.23 2.10
CA LYS A 30 12.35 -1.76 2.12
C LYS A 30 11.50 -1.28 3.30
N LYS A 31 11.84 -0.10 3.83
CA LYS A 31 10.94 0.63 4.74
C LYS A 31 9.74 1.12 3.93
N THR A 32 8.56 1.06 4.52
CA THR A 32 7.31 1.55 3.95
C THR A 32 6.74 2.58 4.90
N THR A 33 6.26 3.72 4.39
CA THR A 33 5.55 4.69 5.22
C THR A 33 4.09 4.25 5.35
N LEU A 34 3.60 4.12 6.58
CA LEU A 34 2.18 3.93 6.86
C LEU A 34 1.55 5.30 7.13
N HIS A 35 0.41 5.54 6.52
CA HIS A 35 -0.48 6.65 6.80
C HIS A 35 -1.85 6.11 7.21
N ILE A 36 -2.45 6.74 8.20
CA ILE A 36 -3.78 6.41 8.69
C ILE A 36 -4.61 7.68 8.69
N SER A 37 -5.58 7.74 7.79
CA SER A 37 -6.47 8.90 7.71
C SER A 37 -7.45 8.89 8.85
N ALA A 38 -7.44 9.95 9.65
CA ALA A 38 -8.36 10.16 10.75
C ALA A 38 -8.96 11.57 10.65
N PRO A 39 -10.25 11.75 10.96
CA PRO A 39 -10.89 13.07 10.90
C PRO A 39 -10.34 14.03 11.96
N GLU A 40 -9.76 13.50 13.03
CA GLU A 40 -9.16 14.26 14.11
C GLU A 40 -8.02 13.47 14.76
N GLU A 41 -7.17 14.20 15.47
CA GLU A 41 -6.07 13.65 16.26
C GLU A 41 -6.61 12.86 17.46
N THR A 42 -6.23 11.59 17.59
CA THR A 42 -6.67 10.70 18.68
C THR A 42 -5.50 10.25 19.55
N GLU A 43 -5.78 9.88 20.81
CA GLU A 43 -4.72 9.35 21.70
C GLU A 43 -4.39 7.88 21.42
N GLU A 44 -5.28 7.18 20.71
CA GLU A 44 -5.14 5.76 20.38
C GLU A 44 -5.60 5.47 18.94
N ILE A 45 -5.01 4.45 18.32
CA ILE A 45 -5.48 3.89 17.04
C ILE A 45 -6.64 2.90 17.31
N PRO A 46 -7.76 2.97 16.58
CA PRO A 46 -8.83 1.99 16.70
C PRO A 46 -8.40 0.56 16.35
N ASP A 47 -8.93 -0.45 17.06
CA ASP A 47 -8.60 -1.87 16.83
C ASP A 47 -8.86 -2.33 15.39
N ALA A 48 -9.94 -1.85 14.76
CA ALA A 48 -10.25 -2.19 13.38
C ALA A 48 -9.14 -1.79 12.39
N LEU A 49 -8.42 -0.69 12.64
CA LEU A 49 -7.32 -0.26 11.79
C LEU A 49 -6.07 -1.11 12.05
N ARG A 50 -5.83 -1.50 13.31
CA ARG A 50 -4.77 -2.46 13.69
C ARG A 50 -4.98 -3.82 13.03
N GLU A 51 -6.19 -4.33 13.07
CA GLU A 51 -6.56 -5.59 12.45
C GLU A 51 -6.35 -5.54 10.94
N ARG A 52 -6.77 -4.43 10.30
CA ARG A 52 -6.56 -4.24 8.86
C ARG A 52 -5.08 -4.20 8.50
N PHE A 53 -4.25 -3.44 9.23
CA PHE A 53 -2.81 -3.38 8.97
C PHE A 53 -2.12 -4.73 9.22
N SER A 54 -2.47 -5.41 10.31
CA SER A 54 -1.96 -6.77 10.59
C SER A 54 -2.30 -7.74 9.46
N TRP A 55 -3.51 -7.63 8.91
CA TRP A 55 -3.94 -8.43 7.78
C TRP A 55 -3.16 -8.09 6.50
N ILE A 56 -2.89 -6.80 6.23
CA ILE A 56 -2.05 -6.36 5.11
C ILE A 56 -0.66 -6.99 5.22
N ILE A 57 0.00 -6.92 6.40
CA ILE A 57 1.31 -7.55 6.62
C ILE A 57 1.26 -9.05 6.33
N ALA A 58 0.25 -9.75 6.85
CA ALA A 58 0.11 -11.19 6.68
C ALA A 58 -0.17 -11.61 5.23
N ASN A 59 -0.68 -10.70 4.40
CA ASN A 59 -1.10 -10.96 3.02
C ASN A 59 -0.31 -10.16 1.98
N ASP A 60 0.78 -9.49 2.35
CA ASP A 60 1.57 -8.63 1.46
C ASP A 60 1.90 -9.30 0.12
N LYS A 61 2.43 -10.53 0.16
CA LYS A 61 2.74 -11.30 -1.06
C LYS A 61 1.51 -11.51 -1.95
N ARG A 62 0.35 -11.79 -1.36
CA ARG A 62 -0.91 -12.00 -2.09
C ARG A 62 -1.37 -10.70 -2.75
N LEU A 63 -1.23 -9.56 -2.07
CA LEU A 63 -1.60 -8.25 -2.58
C LEU A 63 -0.71 -7.86 -3.77
N ARG A 64 0.61 -8.02 -3.64
CA ARG A 64 1.57 -7.80 -4.73
C ARG A 64 1.28 -8.69 -5.93
N LEU A 65 0.94 -9.96 -5.72
CA LEU A 65 0.59 -10.88 -6.80
C LEU A 65 -0.66 -10.44 -7.55
N ALA A 66 -1.71 -10.00 -6.84
CA ALA A 66 -2.92 -9.49 -7.47
C ALA A 66 -2.64 -8.28 -8.38
N VAL A 67 -1.78 -7.35 -7.92
CA VAL A 67 -1.35 -6.19 -8.70
C VAL A 67 -0.56 -6.64 -9.92
N ALA A 68 0.42 -7.52 -9.74
CA ALA A 68 1.23 -8.05 -10.83
C ALA A 68 0.39 -8.78 -11.91
N GLU A 69 -0.61 -9.56 -11.49
CA GLU A 69 -1.53 -10.24 -12.40
C GLU A 69 -2.37 -9.25 -13.21
N ARG A 70 -2.85 -8.17 -12.57
CA ARG A 70 -3.62 -7.11 -13.24
C ARG A 70 -2.77 -6.32 -14.23
N MET A 71 -1.51 -6.06 -13.90
CA MET A 71 -0.57 -5.30 -14.75
C MET A 71 0.10 -6.14 -15.83
N ARG A 72 -0.17 -7.45 -15.88
CA ARG A 72 0.47 -8.36 -16.84
C ARG A 72 0.08 -8.00 -18.27
N GLY A 73 1.07 -7.65 -19.09
CA GLY A 73 0.88 -7.23 -20.48
C GLY A 73 0.81 -5.71 -20.67
N ASP A 74 0.67 -4.96 -19.57
CA ASP A 74 0.73 -3.50 -19.52
C ASP A 74 2.08 -3.02 -18.95
N VAL A 75 3.12 -3.87 -18.99
CA VAL A 75 4.48 -3.55 -18.52
C VAL A 75 5.12 -2.56 -19.48
N TRP A 76 5.39 -1.34 -19.01
CA TRP A 76 6.09 -0.31 -19.78
C TRP A 76 7.58 -0.30 -19.42
N SER A 77 8.26 -1.41 -19.70
CA SER A 77 9.71 -1.50 -19.58
C SER A 77 10.38 -1.37 -20.95
N GLU A 78 11.47 -0.61 -21.01
CA GLU A 78 12.37 -0.56 -22.18
C GLU A 78 13.11 -1.89 -22.38
N ASN A 79 13.13 -2.76 -21.36
CA ASN A 79 13.73 -4.08 -21.42
C ASN A 79 12.69 -5.14 -21.85
N GLU A 80 12.87 -5.73 -23.03
CA GLU A 80 11.99 -6.77 -23.58
C GLU A 80 11.90 -8.03 -22.69
N GLU A 81 12.93 -8.32 -21.88
CA GLU A 81 12.90 -9.43 -20.92
C GLU A 81 11.90 -9.17 -19.79
N ASP A 82 11.69 -7.91 -19.43
CA ASP A 82 10.78 -7.52 -18.36
C ASP A 82 9.31 -7.51 -18.84
N GLN A 83 9.07 -7.29 -20.14
CA GLN A 83 7.73 -7.34 -20.74
C GLN A 83 7.10 -8.75 -20.69
N ASN A 84 7.90 -9.79 -20.50
CA ASN A 84 7.45 -11.19 -20.41
C ASN A 84 7.62 -11.79 -19.01
N LEU A 85 7.79 -10.96 -17.98
CA LEU A 85 7.92 -11.46 -16.61
C LEU A 85 6.67 -12.23 -16.17
N PRO A 86 6.83 -13.44 -15.61
CA PRO A 86 5.76 -14.11 -14.89
C PRO A 86 5.25 -13.22 -13.75
N ALA A 87 3.96 -13.28 -13.44
CA ALA A 87 3.32 -12.43 -12.42
C ALA A 87 4.00 -12.58 -11.06
N GLU A 88 4.47 -13.78 -10.71
CA GLU A 88 5.21 -14.03 -9.47
C GLU A 88 6.54 -13.28 -9.46
N ALA A 89 7.27 -13.28 -10.57
CA ALA A 89 8.55 -12.59 -10.66
C ALA A 89 8.39 -11.06 -10.62
N PHE A 90 7.32 -10.55 -11.26
CA PHE A 90 6.93 -9.15 -11.16
C PHE A 90 6.55 -8.80 -9.71
N ALA A 91 5.71 -9.60 -9.06
CA ALA A 91 5.27 -9.36 -7.69
C ALA A 91 6.44 -9.30 -6.70
N GLU A 92 7.48 -10.10 -6.90
CA GLU A 92 8.70 -10.06 -6.06
C GLU A 92 9.54 -8.78 -6.25
N ARG A 93 9.36 -8.05 -7.36
CA ARG A 93 10.00 -6.75 -7.60
C ARG A 93 9.22 -5.59 -7.01
N LEU A 94 7.90 -5.73 -6.88
CA LEU A 94 7.07 -4.71 -6.24
C LEU A 94 7.50 -4.49 -4.79
N ALA A 95 7.85 -3.24 -4.47
CA ALA A 95 8.16 -2.82 -3.11
C ALA A 95 7.23 -1.68 -2.71
N ALA A 96 6.40 -1.93 -1.69
CA ALA A 96 5.52 -0.90 -1.17
C ALA A 96 6.35 0.24 -0.57
N GLU A 97 6.15 1.45 -1.08
CA GLU A 97 6.75 2.67 -0.56
C GLU A 97 5.85 3.31 0.49
N ASN A 98 4.55 3.32 0.22
CA ASN A 98 3.56 3.91 1.11
C ASN A 98 2.32 2.98 1.24
N ILE A 99 1.65 3.05 2.38
CA ILE A 99 0.33 2.43 2.61
C ILE A 99 -0.58 3.48 3.25
N ASP A 100 -1.74 3.71 2.64
CA ASP A 100 -2.83 4.48 3.23
C ASP A 100 -3.90 3.54 3.78
N ILE A 101 -4.22 3.67 5.07
CA ILE A 101 -5.37 3.01 5.68
C ILE A 101 -6.44 4.06 5.98
N LEU A 102 -7.60 3.91 5.35
CA LEU A 102 -8.69 4.86 5.49
C LEU A 102 -9.56 4.54 6.71
N SER A 103 -9.80 5.50 7.62
CA SER A 103 -10.73 5.31 8.74
C SER A 103 -12.16 5.03 8.30
N ALA A 104 -12.57 5.58 7.15
CA ALA A 104 -13.82 5.29 6.49
C ALA A 104 -13.57 4.94 5.01
N PRO A 105 -14.27 3.93 4.45
CA PRO A 105 -14.07 3.57 3.05
C PRO A 105 -14.38 4.74 2.10
N LYS A 106 -13.57 4.90 1.06
CA LYS A 106 -13.78 5.88 0.00
C LYS A 106 -14.56 5.23 -1.15
N PRO A 107 -15.76 5.72 -1.50
CA PRO A 107 -16.52 5.16 -2.62
C PRO A 107 -15.79 5.31 -3.95
N SER A 108 -15.84 4.28 -4.79
CA SER A 108 -15.40 4.31 -6.19
C SER A 108 -16.38 3.53 -7.08
N GLU A 109 -16.25 3.65 -8.40
CA GLU A 109 -17.09 2.92 -9.36
C GLU A 109 -16.89 1.39 -9.28
N GLU A 110 -15.71 0.94 -8.85
CA GLU A 110 -15.35 -0.49 -8.75
C GLU A 110 -15.64 -1.08 -7.35
N GLY A 111 -15.90 -0.24 -6.35
CA GLY A 111 -16.18 -0.62 -4.97
C GLY A 111 -15.65 0.38 -3.95
N ASP A 112 -15.90 0.15 -2.67
CA ASP A 112 -15.38 1.01 -1.61
C ASP A 112 -13.90 0.66 -1.31
N THR A 113 -13.01 1.65 -1.46
CA THR A 113 -11.59 1.53 -1.11
C THR A 113 -11.42 1.62 0.40
N ASP A 114 -10.79 0.63 1.03
CA ASP A 114 -10.47 0.62 2.45
C ASP A 114 -8.99 0.95 2.73
N PHE A 115 -8.12 0.62 1.77
CA PHE A 115 -6.70 0.96 1.83
C PHE A 115 -6.10 1.05 0.42
N THR A 116 -5.03 1.83 0.33
CA THR A 116 -4.27 2.04 -0.91
C THR A 116 -2.81 1.70 -0.65
N ILE A 117 -2.17 1.04 -1.60
CA ILE A 117 -0.72 0.74 -1.56
C ILE A 117 -0.06 1.38 -2.77
N TRP A 118 1.00 2.14 -2.51
CA TRP A 118 1.88 2.68 -3.52
C TRP A 118 3.12 1.82 -3.60
N TYR A 119 3.43 1.33 -4.81
CA TYR A 119 4.67 0.64 -5.09
C TYR A 119 5.58 1.57 -5.87
N ASP A 120 6.76 1.79 -5.33
CA ASP A 120 7.87 2.38 -6.05
C ASP A 120 8.38 1.34 -7.06
N ASP A 121 8.25 1.66 -8.34
CA ASP A 121 8.73 0.84 -9.44
C ASP A 121 9.82 1.57 -10.25
N ASP A 122 10.94 1.82 -9.57
CA ASP A 122 12.22 2.25 -10.16
C ASP A 122 12.63 1.45 -11.42
N MET A 123 12.15 0.21 -11.60
CA MET A 123 12.72 -0.74 -12.57
C MET A 123 11.79 -1.15 -13.71
N LEU A 124 10.51 -1.44 -13.46
CA LEU A 124 9.59 -1.99 -14.47
C LEU A 124 8.81 -0.93 -15.23
N TYR A 125 8.67 0.27 -14.67
CA TYR A 125 7.99 1.40 -15.31
C TYR A 125 8.87 2.65 -15.37
N GLY A 126 10.19 2.51 -15.30
CA GLY A 126 11.11 3.66 -15.45
C GLY A 126 10.92 4.76 -14.39
N GLY A 127 10.67 4.37 -13.14
CA GLY A 127 10.50 5.31 -12.02
C GLY A 127 9.09 5.85 -11.82
N HIS A 128 8.07 5.23 -12.42
CA HIS A 128 6.68 5.51 -12.11
C HIS A 128 6.26 4.83 -10.81
N VAL A 129 5.23 5.39 -10.17
CA VAL A 129 4.60 4.80 -8.98
C VAL A 129 3.33 4.06 -9.39
N LEU A 130 3.20 2.82 -8.96
CA LEU A 130 1.96 2.06 -9.10
C LEU A 130 1.09 2.30 -7.88
N ILE A 131 -0.13 2.81 -8.10
CA ILE A 131 -1.11 3.05 -7.05
C ILE A 131 -2.19 2.00 -7.15
N SER A 132 -2.45 1.29 -6.04
CA SER A 132 -3.42 0.19 -6.03
C SER A 132 -4.40 0.33 -4.88
N ASP A 133 -5.69 0.22 -5.21
CA ASP A 133 -6.77 0.33 -4.23
C ASP A 133 -7.37 -1.04 -3.92
N PHE A 134 -7.64 -1.27 -2.65
CA PHE A 134 -8.18 -2.53 -2.17
C PHE A 134 -9.37 -2.34 -1.23
N THR A 135 -10.26 -3.33 -1.24
CA THR A 135 -11.29 -3.49 -0.20
C THR A 135 -10.66 -4.02 1.09
N LYS A 136 -11.38 -3.99 2.22
CA LYS A 136 -10.93 -4.54 3.51
C LYS A 136 -10.56 -6.03 3.48
N LYS A 137 -11.03 -6.78 2.48
CA LYS A 137 -10.71 -8.20 2.29
C LYS A 137 -9.48 -8.41 1.39
N GLY A 138 -8.85 -7.31 0.96
CA GLY A 138 -7.75 -7.27 0.00
C GLY A 138 -8.15 -7.75 -1.39
N GLU A 139 -9.38 -7.47 -1.81
CA GLU A 139 -9.78 -7.59 -3.20
C GLU A 139 -9.26 -6.35 -3.94
N LEU A 140 -8.51 -6.57 -5.01
CA LEU A 140 -7.97 -5.48 -5.83
C LEU A 140 -9.10 -4.84 -6.62
N LEU A 141 -9.29 -3.54 -6.42
CA LEU A 141 -10.23 -2.75 -7.19
C LEU A 141 -9.53 -2.28 -8.46
N ARG A 142 -8.66 -1.27 -8.32
CA ARG A 142 -7.93 -0.64 -9.44
C ARG A 142 -6.43 -0.62 -9.23
N VAL A 143 -5.70 -0.52 -10.34
CA VAL A 143 -4.27 -0.19 -10.38
C VAL A 143 -4.07 0.94 -11.39
N GLU A 144 -3.32 1.96 -11.01
CA GLU A 144 -3.00 3.11 -11.84
C GLU A 144 -1.48 3.32 -11.86
N VAL A 145 -0.95 3.77 -13.00
CA VAL A 145 0.46 4.14 -13.17
C VAL A 145 0.56 5.66 -13.15
N HIS A 146 1.37 6.22 -12.25
CA HIS A 146 1.57 7.67 -12.10
C HIS A 146 3.05 8.02 -12.31
N GLY A 147 3.33 9.10 -13.06
CA GLY A 147 4.68 9.56 -13.42
C GLY A 147 4.94 11.02 -13.07
#